data_AF-A0A7C7XRN8-F1
#
_entry.id   AF-A0A7C7XRN8-F1
#
_cell.length_a   1.000
_cell.length_b   1.000
_cell.length_c   1.000
_cell.angle_alpha   90.00
_cell.angle_beta   90.00
_cell.angle_gamma   90.00
#
_symmetry.space_group_name_H-M   'P 1'
#
loop_
_entity.id
_entity.type
_entity.pdbx_description
1 polymer ?
#
loop_
_entity_poly.entity_id
_entity_poly.type
_entity_poly.pdbx_seq_one_letter_code
_entity_poly.pdbx_strand_id
1 'polypeptide(L)'
;MNDLITLQRHDDVSVITLTNGENRWTTNLVRDLNDALDDVEANNGPHALVTASSDPKFFSNGLNLEWFTGNDVHGGGDLEPFAEEFMALAARLITFPMPTVGAINGHAFGAGFMWALSHDQRVMRVDRGLMCANEIEIGIAMPAPELAIFRHKMPQNAFYQTVQFAKRWTGEEAFEVGIVQELADESTVTENAIQRAQSLAHLGERREIFGWMKEQIWGEDAAINGPHGPAHMLRNMHEYPSGPGLIS
;
A
#
# COMPACT_ATOMS: atom_id res chain seq x y z
N MET A 1 7.53 20.16 17.06
CA MET A 1 7.18 18.79 16.65
C MET A 1 8.05 18.48 15.46
N ASN A 2 8.69 17.31 15.43
CA ASN A 2 9.37 16.89 14.20
C ASN A 2 8.28 16.46 13.21
N ASP A 3 8.42 16.85 11.96
CA ASP A 3 7.48 16.49 10.90
C ASP A 3 7.45 14.96 10.74
N LEU A 4 6.26 14.36 10.57
CA LEU A 4 6.10 12.92 10.44
C LEU A 4 6.55 12.42 9.06
N ILE A 5 6.58 13.33 8.08
CA ILE A 5 7.04 13.11 6.72
C ILE A 5 7.80 14.33 6.20
N THR A 6 8.52 14.16 5.10
CA THR A 6 9.01 15.25 4.25
C THR A 6 8.66 14.95 2.79
N LEU A 7 8.48 16.00 1.99
CA LEU A 7 8.22 15.90 0.54
C LEU A 7 9.33 16.64 -0.22
N GLN A 8 10.01 15.93 -1.13
CA GLN A 8 11.07 16.46 -1.98
C GLN A 8 10.77 16.15 -3.45
N ARG A 9 11.31 16.97 -4.35
CA ARG A 9 11.16 16.77 -5.80
C ARG A 9 12.51 16.48 -6.44
N HIS A 10 12.55 15.41 -7.24
CA HIS A 10 13.68 14.98 -8.06
C HIS A 10 13.20 14.93 -9.50
N ASP A 11 13.43 15.99 -10.27
CA ASP A 11 12.92 16.14 -11.64
C ASP A 11 11.39 15.90 -11.74
N ASP A 12 10.96 14.80 -12.35
CA ASP A 12 9.55 14.42 -12.52
C ASP A 12 9.08 13.41 -11.45
N VAL A 13 9.80 13.32 -10.33
CA VAL A 13 9.49 12.40 -9.23
C VAL A 13 9.31 13.19 -7.94
N SER A 14 8.14 13.05 -7.32
CA SER A 14 7.94 13.45 -5.92
C SER A 14 8.35 12.30 -5.00
N VAL A 15 9.10 12.61 -3.94
CA VAL A 15 9.57 11.64 -2.94
C VAL A 15 9.02 12.05 -1.58
N ILE A 16 8.07 11.27 -1.07
CA ILE A 16 7.58 11.39 0.31
C ILE A 16 8.46 10.48 1.18
N THR A 17 9.19 11.05 2.14
CA THR A 17 9.99 10.28 3.10
C THR A 17 9.34 10.32 4.47
N LEU A 18 8.98 9.16 5.01
CA LEU A 18 8.49 9.02 6.38
C LEU A 18 9.66 9.23 7.36
N THR A 19 9.48 10.15 8.30
CA THR A 19 10.49 10.62 9.27
C THR A 19 10.08 10.35 10.73
N ASN A 20 9.10 9.48 10.93
CA ASN A 20 8.45 9.21 12.22
C ASN A 20 9.06 7.99 12.95
N GLY A 21 10.40 7.98 13.11
CA GLY A 21 11.11 6.86 13.75
C GLY A 21 10.81 5.53 13.06
N GLU A 22 10.25 4.55 13.77
CA GLU A 22 9.85 3.26 13.18
C GLU A 22 8.65 3.35 12.20
N ASN A 23 8.15 4.56 11.92
CA ASN A 23 7.04 4.85 11.01
C ASN A 23 5.80 4.05 11.36
N ARG A 24 5.41 4.10 12.64
CA ARG A 24 4.20 3.47 13.14
C ARG A 24 2.98 4.32 12.80
N TRP A 25 1.92 3.66 12.35
CA TRP A 25 0.71 4.30 11.87
C TRP A 25 -0.13 4.87 13.00
N THR A 26 -0.54 6.12 12.79
CA THR A 26 -1.46 6.89 13.62
C THR A 26 -2.33 7.76 12.70
N THR A 27 -3.43 8.31 13.20
CA THR A 27 -4.31 9.19 12.41
C THR A 27 -3.58 10.42 11.88
N ASN A 28 -2.66 11.00 12.67
CA ASN A 28 -1.86 12.14 12.22
C ASN A 28 -0.98 11.79 11.02
N LEU A 29 -0.30 10.64 11.03
CA LEU A 29 0.51 10.22 9.88
C LEU A 29 -0.34 10.01 8.62
N VAL A 30 -1.55 9.47 8.77
CA VAL A 30 -2.48 9.27 7.66
C VAL A 30 -2.89 10.61 7.03
N ARG A 31 -3.16 11.63 7.85
CA ARG A 31 -3.54 12.97 7.39
C ARG A 31 -2.37 13.69 6.72
N ASP A 32 -1.19 13.68 7.33
CA ASP A 32 0.03 14.26 6.74
C ASP A 32 0.34 13.63 5.37
N LEU A 33 0.16 12.31 5.22
CA LEU A 33 0.31 11.64 3.93
C LEU A 33 -0.74 12.06 2.90
N ASN A 34 -2.01 12.23 3.31
CA ASN A 34 -3.05 12.73 2.41
C ASN A 34 -2.75 14.14 1.90
N ASP A 35 -2.32 15.04 2.78
CA ASP A 35 -1.95 16.41 2.41
C ASP A 35 -0.76 16.40 1.43
N ALA A 36 0.25 15.56 1.67
CA ALA A 36 1.37 15.42 0.73
C ALA A 36 0.97 14.81 -0.61
N LEU A 37 -0.03 13.92 -0.65
CA LEU A 37 -0.56 13.38 -1.90
C LEU A 37 -1.31 14.47 -2.69
N ASP A 38 -2.01 15.41 -2.04
CA ASP A 38 -2.64 16.56 -2.71
C ASP A 38 -1.57 17.40 -3.44
N ASP A 39 -0.46 17.68 -2.75
CA ASP A 39 0.68 18.41 -3.33
C ASP A 39 1.31 17.66 -4.52
N VAL A 40 1.36 16.33 -4.46
CA VAL A 40 1.89 15.50 -5.56
C VAL A 40 0.96 15.55 -6.77
N GLU A 41 -0.35 15.42 -6.58
CA GLU A 41 -1.35 15.45 -7.66
C GLU A 41 -1.42 16.81 -8.37
N ALA A 42 -1.14 17.90 -7.65
CA ALA A 42 -1.11 19.25 -8.20
C ALA A 42 0.02 19.49 -9.23
N ASN A 43 1.04 18.63 -9.32
CA ASN A 43 2.10 18.75 -10.32
C ASN A 43 1.55 18.55 -11.73
N ASN A 44 2.07 19.22 -12.75
CA ASN A 44 1.64 19.05 -14.15
C ASN A 44 2.70 18.33 -14.99
N GLY A 45 2.26 17.65 -16.06
CA GLY A 45 3.15 16.95 -17.00
C GLY A 45 3.53 15.53 -16.54
N PRO A 46 4.60 14.95 -17.10
CA PRO A 46 5.20 13.70 -16.62
C PRO A 46 5.43 13.78 -15.12
N HIS A 47 4.96 12.79 -14.37
CA HIS A 47 5.16 12.74 -12.92
C HIS A 47 5.02 11.32 -12.38
N ALA A 48 5.75 11.01 -11.31
CA ALA A 48 5.60 9.79 -10.53
C ALA A 48 5.84 10.06 -9.04
N LEU A 49 5.41 9.13 -8.20
CA LEU A 49 5.56 9.19 -6.75
C LEU A 49 6.47 8.08 -6.25
N VAL A 50 7.38 8.43 -5.33
CA VAL A 50 8.10 7.49 -4.48
C VAL A 50 7.70 7.73 -3.03
N THR A 51 7.48 6.65 -2.27
CA THR A 51 7.47 6.73 -0.81
C THR A 51 8.68 5.99 -0.25
N ALA A 52 9.33 6.59 0.74
CA ALA A 52 10.56 6.12 1.35
C ALA A 52 10.53 6.31 2.87
N SER A 53 11.57 5.83 3.55
CA SER A 53 11.74 6.01 5.00
C SER A 53 13.13 6.58 5.30
N SER A 54 13.22 7.44 6.31
CA SER A 54 14.50 7.87 6.86
C SER A 54 15.07 6.92 7.93
N ASP A 55 14.25 6.00 8.45
CA ASP A 55 14.71 5.02 9.44
C ASP A 55 15.45 3.88 8.75
N PRO A 56 16.67 3.52 9.21
CA PRO A 56 17.50 2.53 8.51
C PRO A 56 16.97 1.10 8.59
N LYS A 57 16.06 0.79 9.51
CA LYS A 57 15.55 -0.58 9.75
C LYS A 57 14.12 -0.77 9.31
N PHE A 58 13.32 0.29 9.27
CA PHE A 58 11.89 0.21 9.00
C PHE A 58 11.52 1.07 7.82
N PHE A 59 10.93 0.43 6.81
CA PHE A 59 10.04 1.15 5.92
C PHE A 59 8.80 1.59 6.73
N SER A 60 8.17 0.64 7.44
CA SER A 60 7.17 0.91 8.47
C SER A 60 6.95 -0.30 9.38
N ASN A 61 6.87 -0.05 10.70
CA ASN A 61 6.60 -1.06 11.72
C ASN A 61 5.09 -1.17 12.08
N GLY A 62 4.20 -0.89 11.13
CA GLY A 62 2.77 -1.15 11.28
C GLY A 62 2.07 -0.24 12.30
N LEU A 63 0.98 -0.72 12.87
CA LEU A 63 0.14 0.07 13.77
C LEU A 63 0.88 0.48 15.05
N ASN A 64 0.72 1.73 15.48
CA ASN A 64 1.18 2.12 16.82
C ASN A 64 0.26 1.49 17.89
N LEU A 65 0.67 0.34 18.44
CA LEU A 65 -0.12 -0.40 19.43
C LEU A 65 -0.30 0.33 20.77
N GLU A 66 0.68 1.14 21.19
CA GLU A 66 0.59 1.90 22.45
C GLU A 66 -0.49 2.98 22.34
N TRP A 67 -0.51 3.71 21.22
CA TRP A 67 -1.57 4.65 20.89
C TRP A 67 -2.91 3.93 20.68
N PHE A 68 -2.93 2.85 19.90
CA PHE A 68 -4.15 2.10 19.59
C PHE A 68 -4.86 1.53 20.83
N THR A 69 -4.09 1.13 21.85
CA THR A 69 -4.62 0.59 23.11
C THR A 69 -4.96 1.67 24.15
N GLY A 70 -4.82 2.94 23.79
CA GLY A 70 -5.12 4.07 24.68
C GLY A 70 -4.09 4.31 25.78
N ASN A 71 -2.92 3.68 25.68
CA ASN A 71 -1.80 3.86 26.62
C ASN A 71 -0.95 5.09 26.30
N ASP A 72 -1.10 5.68 25.11
CA ASP A 72 -0.60 7.00 24.73
C ASP A 72 -1.76 7.88 24.23
N VAL A 73 -2.19 8.83 25.07
CA VAL A 73 -3.40 9.63 24.85
C VAL A 73 -3.14 10.88 24.00
N HIS A 74 -1.89 11.22 23.67
CA HIS A 74 -1.57 12.57 23.16
C HIS A 74 -0.63 12.65 21.95
N GLY A 75 -0.15 11.55 21.37
CA GLY A 75 0.78 11.58 20.22
C GLY A 75 0.18 11.36 18.82
N GLY A 76 -0.87 10.55 18.69
CA GLY A 76 -1.27 9.96 17.39
C GLY A 76 -2.52 10.53 16.71
N GLY A 77 -3.25 11.43 17.36
CA GLY A 77 -4.56 11.89 16.89
C GLY A 77 -5.72 10.98 17.33
N ASP A 78 -6.91 11.22 16.77
CA ASP A 78 -8.14 10.54 17.17
C ASP A 78 -8.15 9.06 16.74
N LEU A 79 -8.44 8.14 17.67
CA LEU A 79 -8.48 6.71 17.40
C LEU A 79 -9.68 6.27 16.55
N GLU A 80 -10.85 6.88 16.78
CA GLU A 80 -12.10 6.49 16.12
C GLU A 80 -12.00 6.51 14.58
N PRO A 81 -11.53 7.59 13.92
CA PRO A 81 -11.52 7.65 12.46
C PRO A 81 -10.35 6.88 11.82
N PHE A 82 -9.37 6.40 12.61
CA PHE A 82 -8.12 5.86 12.08
C PHE A 82 -8.30 4.77 11.03
N ALA A 83 -9.12 3.76 11.34
CA ALA A 83 -9.29 2.62 10.46
C ALA A 83 -9.92 3.02 9.12
N GLU A 84 -10.90 3.93 9.15
CA GLU A 84 -11.54 4.46 7.94
C GLU A 84 -10.58 5.33 7.13
N GLU A 85 -9.91 6.28 7.77
CA GLU A 85 -8.96 7.18 7.10
C GLU A 85 -7.77 6.43 6.50
N PHE A 86 -7.22 5.42 7.21
CA PHE A 86 -6.12 4.60 6.68
C PHE A 86 -6.56 3.78 5.46
N MET A 87 -7.75 3.18 5.50
CA MET A 87 -8.29 2.43 4.37
C MET A 87 -8.56 3.36 3.17
N ALA A 88 -9.06 4.57 3.41
CA ALA A 88 -9.25 5.59 2.38
C ALA A 88 -7.92 6.03 1.75
N LEU A 89 -6.88 6.25 2.57
CA LEU A 89 -5.53 6.57 2.09
C LEU A 89 -4.95 5.44 1.22
N ALA A 90 -5.10 4.18 1.65
CA ALA A 90 -4.65 3.03 0.87
C ALA A 90 -5.41 2.89 -0.45
N ALA A 91 -6.73 3.12 -0.44
CA ALA A 91 -7.57 3.15 -1.63
C ALA A 91 -7.12 4.24 -2.61
N ARG A 92 -6.88 5.45 -2.11
CA ARG A 92 -6.34 6.56 -2.90
C ARG A 92 -5.00 6.22 -3.53
N LEU A 93 -4.12 5.52 -2.81
CA LEU A 93 -2.81 5.16 -3.36
C LEU A 93 -2.89 4.09 -4.47
N ILE A 94 -3.75 3.07 -4.32
CA ILE A 94 -3.93 2.05 -5.37
C ILE A 94 -4.60 2.63 -6.61
N THR A 95 -5.42 3.68 -6.48
CA THR A 95 -6.03 4.40 -7.61
C THR A 95 -5.28 5.66 -8.03
N PHE A 96 -4.13 5.95 -7.42
CA PHE A 96 -3.39 7.19 -7.64
C PHE A 96 -3.11 7.44 -9.12
N PRO A 97 -3.35 8.66 -9.65
CA PRO A 97 -3.47 8.88 -11.10
C PRO A 97 -2.12 8.92 -11.82
N MET A 98 -1.04 8.50 -11.16
CA MET A 98 0.31 8.39 -11.72
C MET A 98 1.06 7.22 -11.09
N PRO A 99 2.18 6.77 -11.69
CA PRO A 99 2.94 5.64 -11.17
C PRO A 99 3.44 5.87 -9.75
N THR A 100 3.33 4.85 -8.89
CA THR A 100 3.80 4.90 -7.50
C THR A 100 4.82 3.78 -7.20
N VAL A 101 5.91 4.12 -6.52
CA VAL A 101 6.98 3.17 -6.16
C VAL A 101 7.29 3.26 -4.66
N GLY A 102 7.28 2.11 -3.97
CA GLY A 102 7.73 2.02 -2.56
C GLY A 102 9.21 1.66 -2.47
N ALA A 103 10.01 2.47 -1.77
CA ALA A 103 11.42 2.21 -1.46
C ALA A 103 11.55 1.49 -0.10
N ILE A 104 11.53 0.16 -0.13
CA ILE A 104 11.48 -0.71 1.05
C ILE A 104 12.90 -0.99 1.56
N ASN A 105 13.45 -0.04 2.33
CA ASN A 105 14.81 -0.10 2.87
C ASN A 105 14.96 -0.98 4.12
N GLY A 106 13.88 -1.63 4.56
CA GLY A 106 13.84 -2.37 5.82
C GLY A 106 12.54 -3.15 6.01
N HIS A 107 12.14 -3.36 7.26
CA HIS A 107 10.91 -4.06 7.59
C HIS A 107 9.66 -3.26 7.17
N ALA A 108 8.69 -3.97 6.61
CA ALA A 108 7.34 -3.48 6.32
C ALA A 108 6.34 -4.46 6.94
N PHE A 109 5.78 -4.11 8.10
CA PHE A 109 4.91 -5.00 8.89
C PHE A 109 3.50 -4.45 9.05
N GLY A 110 2.51 -5.35 9.01
CA GLY A 110 1.08 -5.05 9.17
C GLY A 110 0.63 -3.91 8.27
N ALA A 111 0.12 -2.81 8.85
CA ALA A 111 -0.23 -1.60 8.10
C ALA A 111 0.91 -1.06 7.21
N GLY A 112 2.17 -1.21 7.60
CA GLY A 112 3.33 -0.89 6.77
C GLY A 112 3.52 -1.80 5.56
N PHE A 113 3.17 -3.09 5.71
CA PHE A 113 3.12 -4.04 4.58
C PHE A 113 1.98 -3.71 3.62
N MET A 114 0.79 -3.39 4.14
CA MET A 114 -0.34 -2.93 3.34
C MET A 114 -0.03 -1.65 2.58
N TRP A 115 0.64 -0.68 3.22
CA TRP A 115 1.11 0.53 2.56
C TRP A 115 2.10 0.23 1.42
N ALA A 116 3.08 -0.65 1.65
CA ALA A 116 4.01 -1.08 0.61
C ALA A 116 3.27 -1.74 -0.56
N LEU A 117 2.31 -2.63 -0.28
CA LEU A 117 1.50 -3.28 -1.30
C LEU A 117 0.60 -2.31 -2.06
N SER A 118 0.22 -1.19 -1.46
CA SER A 118 -0.64 -0.18 -2.12
C SER A 118 0.07 0.55 -3.27
N HIS A 119 1.40 0.45 -3.38
CA HIS A 119 2.15 0.99 -4.51
C HIS A 119 2.02 0.12 -5.78
N ASP A 120 2.26 0.71 -6.95
CA ASP A 120 2.32 -0.05 -8.21
C ASP A 120 3.53 -0.99 -8.22
N GLN A 121 4.70 -0.47 -7.84
CA GLN A 121 5.94 -1.25 -7.75
C GLN A 121 6.63 -1.05 -6.40
N ARG A 122 7.44 -2.03 -6.02
CA ARG A 122 8.33 -1.94 -4.85
C ARG A 122 9.75 -2.27 -5.25
N VAL A 123 10.68 -1.47 -4.74
CA VAL A 123 12.11 -1.77 -4.71
C VAL A 123 12.46 -2.13 -3.27
N MET A 124 13.03 -3.29 -3.02
CA MET A 124 13.38 -3.73 -1.66
C MET A 124 14.87 -4.04 -1.56
N ARG A 125 15.46 -3.79 -0.38
CA ARG A 125 16.84 -4.23 -0.13
C ARG A 125 16.94 -5.76 -0.18
N VAL A 126 18.06 -6.28 -0.68
CA VAL A 126 18.29 -7.72 -0.87
C VAL A 126 18.58 -8.50 0.42
N ASP A 127 19.33 -7.89 1.36
CA ASP A 127 20.00 -8.60 2.44
C ASP A 127 19.19 -8.73 3.75
N ARG A 128 18.50 -7.65 4.16
CA ARG A 128 17.75 -7.54 5.42
C ARG A 128 16.36 -6.95 5.18
N GLY A 129 15.56 -6.86 6.23
CA GLY A 129 14.17 -6.44 6.10
C GLY A 129 13.27 -7.62 5.80
N LEU A 130 12.02 -7.50 6.25
CA LEU A 130 11.01 -8.53 6.11
C LEU A 130 9.69 -7.82 5.78
N MET A 131 8.94 -8.40 4.84
CA MET A 131 7.58 -8.00 4.55
C MET A 131 6.64 -9.03 5.17
N CYS A 132 5.69 -8.60 6.01
CA CYS A 132 4.83 -9.53 6.74
C CYS A 132 3.50 -8.90 7.15
N ALA A 133 2.45 -9.71 7.06
CA ALA A 133 1.19 -9.49 7.74
C ALA A 133 1.16 -10.38 9.00
N ASN A 134 1.40 -9.79 10.18
CA ASN A 134 1.59 -10.51 11.44
C ASN A 134 0.35 -10.49 12.35
N GLU A 135 -0.81 -10.12 11.83
CA GLU A 135 -2.07 -9.92 12.56
C GLU A 135 -2.47 -11.18 13.34
N ILE A 136 -2.37 -12.36 12.72
CA ILE A 136 -2.65 -13.65 13.39
C ILE A 136 -1.73 -13.88 14.59
N GLU A 137 -0.44 -13.55 14.48
CA GLU A 137 0.53 -13.76 15.57
C GLU A 137 0.24 -12.86 16.77
N ILE A 138 -0.36 -11.68 16.54
CA ILE A 138 -0.71 -10.71 17.59
C ILE A 138 -2.19 -10.78 18.00
N GLY A 139 -2.95 -11.73 17.46
CA GLY A 139 -4.36 -11.96 17.84
C GLY A 139 -5.35 -10.93 17.28
N ILE A 140 -4.99 -10.21 16.22
CA ILE A 140 -5.86 -9.25 15.54
C ILE A 140 -6.43 -9.89 14.28
N ALA A 141 -7.73 -9.72 14.04
CA ALA A 141 -8.35 -10.17 12.79
C ALA A 141 -8.09 -9.13 11.70
N MET A 142 -7.59 -9.58 10.55
CA MET A 142 -7.39 -8.73 9.38
C MET A 142 -8.75 -8.27 8.82
N PRO A 143 -8.97 -6.95 8.63
CA PRO A 143 -10.19 -6.44 8.02
C PRO A 143 -10.39 -6.96 6.59
N ALA A 144 -11.65 -7.11 6.18
CA ALA A 144 -11.98 -7.56 4.82
C ALA A 144 -11.39 -6.71 3.69
N PRO A 145 -11.30 -5.36 3.79
CA PRO A 145 -10.63 -4.55 2.77
C PRO A 145 -9.13 -4.85 2.63
N GLU A 146 -8.42 -5.08 3.74
CA GLU A 146 -7.00 -5.47 3.73
C GLU A 146 -6.79 -6.84 3.06
N LEU A 147 -7.64 -7.81 3.37
CA LEU A 147 -7.65 -9.11 2.68
C LEU A 147 -7.89 -8.96 1.17
N ALA A 148 -8.75 -8.02 0.77
CA ALA A 148 -9.07 -7.79 -0.64
C ALA A 148 -7.85 -7.23 -1.39
N ILE A 149 -7.16 -6.22 -0.85
CA ILE A 149 -5.96 -5.68 -1.49
C ILE A 149 -4.86 -6.73 -1.58
N PHE A 150 -4.61 -7.52 -0.52
CA PHE A 150 -3.57 -8.56 -0.56
C PHE A 150 -3.87 -9.62 -1.60
N ARG A 151 -5.13 -10.08 -1.68
CA ARG A 151 -5.54 -11.09 -2.65
C ARG A 151 -5.26 -10.67 -4.10
N HIS A 152 -5.41 -9.39 -4.40
CA HIS A 152 -5.25 -8.89 -5.77
C HIS A 152 -3.82 -8.41 -6.07
N LYS A 153 -3.10 -7.89 -5.08
CA LYS A 153 -1.73 -7.38 -5.24
C LYS A 153 -0.65 -8.46 -5.06
N MET A 154 -1.05 -9.67 -4.70
CA MET A 154 -0.13 -10.80 -4.49
C MET A 154 -0.57 -12.00 -5.35
N PRO A 155 0.37 -12.85 -5.77
CA PRO A 155 0.02 -14.16 -6.30
C PRO A 155 -0.77 -14.98 -5.28
N GLN A 156 -1.74 -15.76 -5.75
CA GLN A 156 -2.72 -16.45 -4.90
C GLN A 156 -2.08 -17.38 -3.83
N ASN A 157 -0.98 -18.06 -4.16
CA ASN A 157 -0.24 -18.91 -3.22
C ASN A 157 0.48 -18.06 -2.15
N ALA A 158 1.13 -16.98 -2.56
CA ALA A 158 1.79 -16.05 -1.65
C ALA A 158 0.77 -15.36 -0.73
N PHE A 159 -0.39 -14.97 -1.25
CA PHE A 159 -1.52 -14.46 -0.46
C PHE A 159 -1.91 -15.43 0.66
N TYR A 160 -2.16 -16.70 0.33
CA TYR A 160 -2.54 -17.69 1.35
C TYR A 160 -1.44 -17.90 2.39
N GLN A 161 -0.17 -17.99 1.97
CA GLN A 161 0.94 -18.11 2.90
C GLN A 161 1.07 -16.91 3.83
N THR A 162 0.84 -15.71 3.30
CA THR A 162 0.91 -14.46 4.06
C THR A 162 -0.20 -14.38 5.08
N VAL A 163 -1.45 -14.56 4.65
CA VAL A 163 -2.61 -14.38 5.52
C VAL A 163 -2.77 -15.53 6.50
N GLN A 164 -2.62 -16.78 6.06
CA GLN A 164 -2.96 -17.93 6.90
C GLN A 164 -1.80 -18.40 7.79
N PHE A 165 -0.55 -18.17 7.36
CA PHE A 165 0.64 -18.64 8.06
C PHE A 165 1.54 -17.50 8.55
N ALA A 166 1.09 -16.24 8.46
CA ALA A 166 1.87 -15.05 8.83
C ALA A 166 3.30 -15.09 8.24
N LYS A 167 3.41 -15.55 6.98
CA LYS A 167 4.73 -15.73 6.35
C LYS A 167 5.47 -14.39 6.31
N ARG A 168 6.70 -14.42 6.83
CA ARG A 168 7.68 -13.33 6.70
C ARG A 168 8.48 -13.55 5.43
N TRP A 169 8.37 -12.61 4.50
CA TRP A 169 9.07 -12.65 3.23
C TRP A 169 10.38 -11.88 3.33
N THR A 170 11.49 -12.51 2.97
CA THR A 170 12.75 -11.78 2.71
C THR A 170 12.64 -11.00 1.39
N GLY A 171 13.60 -10.10 1.13
CA GLY A 171 13.66 -9.40 -0.17
C GLY A 171 13.71 -10.38 -1.34
N GLU A 172 14.59 -11.38 -1.28
CA GLU A 172 14.73 -12.39 -2.34
C GLU A 172 13.45 -13.22 -2.54
N GLU A 173 12.83 -13.71 -1.46
CA GLU A 173 11.59 -14.49 -1.58
C GLU A 173 10.44 -13.62 -2.13
N ALA A 174 10.32 -12.37 -1.66
CA ALA A 174 9.30 -11.44 -2.12
C ALA A 174 9.47 -11.09 -3.60
N PHE A 175 10.72 -10.98 -4.07
CA PHE A 175 11.04 -10.79 -5.49
C PHE A 175 10.70 -12.04 -6.31
N GLU A 176 11.11 -13.23 -5.85
CA GLU A 176 10.88 -14.50 -6.55
C GLU A 176 9.38 -14.76 -6.79
N VAL A 177 8.54 -14.48 -5.80
CA VAL A 177 7.08 -14.63 -5.94
C VAL A 177 6.41 -13.42 -6.61
N GLY A 178 7.12 -12.32 -6.85
CA GLY A 178 6.57 -11.15 -7.55
C GLY A 178 5.80 -10.16 -6.67
N ILE A 179 5.97 -10.21 -5.34
CA ILE A 179 5.54 -9.12 -4.43
C ILE A 179 6.39 -7.88 -4.71
N VAL A 180 7.71 -8.05 -4.81
CA VAL A 180 8.70 -6.99 -5.10
C VAL A 180 9.12 -7.05 -6.57
N GLN A 181 9.34 -5.89 -7.20
CA GLN A 181 9.67 -5.80 -8.63
C GLN A 181 11.16 -5.57 -8.89
N GLU A 182 11.91 -5.13 -7.89
CA GLU A 182 13.34 -4.88 -8.00
C GLU A 182 14.04 -5.04 -6.64
N LEU A 183 15.26 -5.57 -6.68
CA LEU A 183 16.14 -5.66 -5.52
C LEU A 183 17.27 -4.63 -5.63
N ALA A 184 17.66 -4.07 -4.49
CA ALA A 184 18.76 -3.11 -4.39
C ALA A 184 19.62 -3.39 -3.15
N ASP A 185 20.78 -2.74 -3.07
CA ASP A 185 21.57 -2.69 -1.83
C ASP A 185 20.95 -1.66 -0.87
N GLU A 186 21.19 -1.82 0.44
CA GLU A 186 20.68 -0.91 1.48
C GLU A 186 20.90 0.56 1.16
N SER A 187 22.10 0.91 0.67
CA SER A 187 22.49 2.30 0.40
C SER A 187 21.84 2.89 -0.85
N THR A 188 21.26 2.07 -1.72
CA THR A 188 20.74 2.50 -3.03
C THR A 188 19.25 2.25 -3.22
N VAL A 189 18.53 1.67 -2.25
CA VAL A 189 17.08 1.38 -2.39
C VAL A 189 16.27 2.59 -2.84
N THR A 190 16.44 3.73 -2.16
CA THR A 190 15.69 4.95 -2.50
C THR A 190 16.11 5.51 -3.85
N GLU A 191 17.41 5.49 -4.17
CA GLU A 191 17.91 5.94 -5.47
C GLU A 191 17.35 5.08 -6.61
N ASN A 192 17.38 3.76 -6.47
CA ASN A 192 16.81 2.81 -7.42
C ASN A 192 15.29 3.01 -7.57
N ALA A 193 14.56 3.26 -6.47
CA ALA A 193 13.14 3.56 -6.53
C ALA A 193 12.85 4.86 -7.29
N ILE A 194 13.66 5.91 -7.11
CA ILE A 194 13.58 7.16 -7.87
C ILE A 194 13.88 6.91 -9.34
N GLN A 195 14.94 6.18 -9.68
CA GLN A 195 15.28 5.83 -11.07
C GLN A 195 14.14 5.03 -11.73
N ARG A 196 13.55 4.08 -10.99
CA ARG A 196 12.38 3.33 -11.46
C ARG A 196 11.19 4.24 -11.70
N ALA A 197 10.86 5.11 -10.75
CA ALA A 197 9.77 6.08 -10.88
C ALA A 197 9.99 7.03 -12.07
N GLN A 198 11.21 7.54 -12.26
CA GLN A 198 11.58 8.41 -13.37
C GLN A 198 11.37 7.70 -14.73
N SER A 199 11.69 6.41 -14.83
CA SER A 199 11.44 5.62 -16.05
C SER A 199 9.95 5.50 -16.39
N LEU A 200 9.08 5.61 -15.38
CA LEU A 200 7.62 5.50 -15.50
C LEU A 200 6.93 6.88 -15.58
N ALA A 201 7.60 7.97 -15.21
CA ALA A 201 6.99 9.29 -15.05
C ALA A 201 6.26 9.80 -16.30
N HIS A 202 6.70 9.41 -17.50
CA HIS A 202 6.02 9.71 -18.76
C HIS A 202 4.55 9.24 -18.80
N LEU A 203 4.19 8.19 -18.06
CA LEU A 203 2.81 7.73 -17.94
C LEU A 203 1.93 8.72 -17.16
N GLY A 204 2.50 9.48 -16.22
CA GLY A 204 1.82 10.53 -15.46
C GLY A 204 1.38 11.73 -16.32
N GLU A 205 1.92 11.89 -17.53
CA GLU A 205 1.41 12.86 -18.50
C GLU A 205 -0.02 12.53 -18.95
N ARG A 206 -0.40 11.24 -18.90
CA ARG A 206 -1.74 10.73 -19.23
C ARG A 206 -2.54 10.37 -17.97
N ARG A 207 -2.38 11.14 -16.89
CA ARG A 207 -2.97 10.86 -15.57
C ARG A 207 -4.47 10.62 -15.55
N GLU A 208 -5.24 11.29 -16.41
CA GLU A 208 -6.68 11.04 -16.53
C GLU A 208 -6.95 9.60 -16.98
N ILE A 209 -6.19 9.11 -17.97
CA ILE A 209 -6.30 7.75 -18.48
C ILE A 209 -5.72 6.75 -17.47
N PHE A 210 -4.55 7.06 -16.89
CA PHE A 210 -3.87 6.17 -15.95
C PHE A 210 -4.70 5.96 -14.67
N GLY A 211 -5.20 7.05 -14.08
CA GLY A 211 -6.12 7.01 -12.95
C GLY A 211 -7.42 6.31 -13.28
N TRP A 212 -8.06 6.65 -14.41
CA TRP A 212 -9.28 5.95 -14.85
C TRP A 212 -9.07 4.44 -14.96
N MET A 213 -7.97 3.99 -15.57
CA MET A 213 -7.66 2.56 -15.67
C MET A 213 -7.46 1.91 -14.30
N LYS A 214 -6.80 2.60 -13.36
CA LYS A 214 -6.67 2.09 -11.99
C LYS A 214 -8.01 2.01 -11.27
N GLU A 215 -8.91 2.97 -11.46
CA GLU A 215 -10.28 2.89 -10.95
C GLU A 215 -11.04 1.68 -11.52
N GLN A 216 -10.81 1.30 -12.78
CA GLN A 216 -11.41 0.07 -13.35
C GLN A 216 -10.79 -1.23 -12.82
N ILE A 217 -9.61 -1.18 -12.19
CA ILE A 217 -8.96 -2.34 -11.57
C ILE A 217 -9.34 -2.42 -10.08
N TRP A 218 -9.33 -1.28 -9.39
CA TRP A 218 -9.29 -1.18 -7.93
C TRP A 218 -10.48 -0.43 -7.31
N GLY A 219 -11.13 0.43 -8.08
CA GLY A 219 -12.17 1.36 -7.62
C GLY A 219 -13.56 0.75 -7.55
N GLU A 220 -14.55 1.62 -7.30
CA GLU A 220 -15.97 1.23 -7.25
C GLU A 220 -16.44 0.62 -8.58
N ASP A 221 -15.90 1.12 -9.70
CA ASP A 221 -16.22 0.70 -11.06
C ASP A 221 -15.51 -0.59 -11.51
N ALA A 222 -14.72 -1.23 -10.64
CA ALA A 222 -13.98 -2.42 -11.02
C ALA A 222 -14.91 -3.49 -11.59
N ALA A 223 -14.47 -4.19 -12.66
CA ALA A 223 -15.31 -5.14 -13.38
C ALA A 223 -15.90 -6.26 -12.48
N ILE A 224 -15.25 -6.56 -11.36
CA ILE A 224 -15.73 -7.50 -10.34
C ILE A 224 -16.96 -7.00 -9.57
N ASN A 225 -17.10 -5.68 -9.43
CA ASN A 225 -18.20 -4.97 -8.77
C ASN A 225 -19.33 -4.60 -9.74
N GLY A 226 -19.05 -4.56 -11.04
CA GLY A 226 -20.05 -4.35 -12.09
C GLY A 226 -21.07 -5.50 -12.19
N PRO A 227 -22.20 -5.31 -12.88
CA PRO A 227 -23.32 -6.27 -12.91
C PRO A 227 -22.91 -7.70 -13.32
N HIS A 228 -21.94 -7.85 -14.21
CA HIS A 228 -21.46 -9.16 -14.67
C HIS A 228 -20.18 -9.63 -13.96
N GLY A 229 -19.76 -8.93 -12.91
CA GLY A 229 -18.59 -9.22 -12.11
C GLY A 229 -18.84 -10.33 -11.09
N PRO A 230 -17.85 -11.20 -10.80
CA PRO A 230 -18.03 -12.29 -9.85
C PRO A 230 -18.47 -11.85 -8.45
N ALA A 231 -18.04 -10.68 -7.95
CA ALA A 231 -18.46 -10.22 -6.62
C ALA A 231 -19.92 -9.75 -6.61
N HIS A 232 -20.34 -9.03 -7.66
CA HIS A 232 -21.74 -8.63 -7.84
C HIS A 232 -22.65 -9.86 -8.03
N MET A 233 -22.29 -10.78 -8.93
CA MET A 233 -23.08 -11.98 -9.21
C MET A 233 -23.21 -12.90 -7.99
N LEU A 234 -22.18 -13.00 -7.14
CA LEU A 234 -22.27 -13.77 -5.88
C LEU A 234 -23.18 -13.09 -4.85
N ARG A 235 -23.14 -11.75 -4.73
CA ARG A 235 -24.02 -10.98 -3.83
C ARG A 235 -25.47 -10.97 -4.31
N ASN A 236 -25.67 -10.98 -5.63
CA ASN A 236 -26.96 -10.92 -6.29
C ASN A 236 -27.29 -12.24 -7.00
N MET A 237 -26.89 -13.38 -6.42
CA MET A 237 -27.02 -14.69 -7.06
C MET A 237 -28.46 -15.03 -7.51
N HIS A 238 -29.46 -14.45 -6.84
CA HIS A 238 -30.87 -14.61 -7.13
C HIS A 238 -31.31 -13.99 -8.47
N GLU A 239 -30.51 -13.08 -9.03
CA GLU A 239 -30.75 -12.43 -10.33
C GLU A 239 -30.22 -13.24 -11.52
N TYR A 240 -29.49 -14.34 -11.27
CA TYR A 240 -28.82 -15.14 -12.30
C TYR A 240 -29.35 -16.57 -12.37
N PRO A 241 -29.26 -17.26 -13.53
CA PRO A 241 -29.77 -18.61 -13.68
C PRO A 241 -29.10 -19.60 -12.72
N SER A 242 -29.88 -20.31 -11.92
CA SER A 242 -29.39 -21.44 -11.14
C SER A 242 -29.33 -22.72 -12.00
N GLY A 243 -28.30 -23.54 -11.77
CA GLY A 243 -28.21 -24.85 -12.41
C GLY A 243 -29.34 -25.78 -11.93
N PRO A 244 -29.78 -26.75 -12.76
CA PRO A 244 -30.84 -27.67 -12.37
C PRO A 244 -30.45 -28.45 -11.10
N GLY A 245 -31.29 -28.35 -10.04
CA GLY A 245 -31.13 -29.10 -8.78
C GLY A 245 -30.70 -28.30 -7.54
N LEU A 246 -30.51 -26.99 -7.64
CA LEU A 246 -30.32 -26.11 -6.47
C LEU A 246 -31.65 -25.44 -6.10
N ILE A 247 -32.08 -25.66 -4.86
CA ILE A 247 -33.40 -25.29 -4.32
C ILE A 247 -33.52 -23.76 -4.21
N SER A 248 -34.72 -23.26 -4.53
CA SER A 248 -35.20 -21.87 -4.46
C SER A 248 -35.01 -21.21 -3.11
#